data_AF-A0A965VQU0-F1
#
_entry.id   AF-A0A965VQU0-F1
#
_cell.length_a   1.000
_cell.length_b   1.000
_cell.length_c   1.000
_cell.angle_alpha   90.00
_cell.angle_beta   90.00
_cell.angle_gamma   90.00
#
_symmetry.space_group_name_H-M   'P 1'
#
loop_
_entity.id
_entity.type
_entity.pdbx_description
1 polymer ?
#
loop_
_entity_poly.entity_id
_entity_poly.type
_entity_poly.pdbx_seq_one_letter_code
_entity_poly.pdbx_strand_id
1 'polypeptide(L)' 'VSIDGMTPGELDNALFNEYKIHTVGIVWENISCVRITPHVYTRIQDLDKLVYALERIAAKKK' A
#
# COMPACT_ATOMS: atom_id res chain seq x y z
N VAL A 1 4.54 -3.22 4.63
CA VAL A 1 3.84 -2.07 5.24
C VAL A 1 2.48 -2.53 5.74
N SER A 2 2.06 -2.12 6.95
CA SER A 2 0.75 -2.43 7.52
C SER A 2 0.09 -1.14 7.99
N ILE A 3 -1.24 -1.05 7.93
CA ILE A 3 -2.01 0.10 8.41
C ILE A 3 -2.97 -0.41 9.49
N ASP A 4 -2.98 0.25 10.64
CA ASP A 4 -3.77 -0.20 11.78
C ASP A 4 -5.26 -0.25 11.46
N GLY A 5 -5.87 -1.42 11.71
CA GLY A 5 -7.27 -1.74 11.46
C GLY A 5 -7.71 -1.73 10.00
N MET A 6 -6.79 -2.04 9.09
CA MET A 6 -7.09 -2.44 7.72
C MET A 6 -6.40 -3.79 7.45
N THR A 7 -7.11 -4.74 6.86
CA THR A 7 -6.49 -6.01 6.47
C THR A 7 -5.56 -5.79 5.27
N PRO A 8 -4.51 -6.60 5.08
CA PRO A 8 -3.62 -6.45 3.92
C PRO A 8 -4.34 -6.56 2.59
N GLY A 9 -5.40 -7.37 2.51
CA GLY A 9 -6.23 -7.50 1.31
C GLY A 9 -7.05 -6.24 1.01
N GLU A 10 -7.57 -5.57 2.05
CA GLU A 10 -8.26 -4.27 1.88
C GLU A 10 -7.26 -3.18 1.46
N LEU A 11 -6.08 -3.17 2.07
CA LEU A 11 -5.04 -2.20 1.73
C LEU A 11 -4.54 -2.38 0.29
N ASP A 12 -4.32 -3.62 -0.16
CA ASP A 12 -3.95 -3.94 -1.54
C ASP A 12 -5.04 -3.48 -2.53
N ASN A 13 -6.31 -3.80 -2.24
CA ASN A 13 -7.43 -3.34 -3.05
C ASN A 13 -7.55 -1.81 -3.08
N ALA A 14 -7.33 -1.11 -1.96
CA ALA A 14 -7.40 0.34 -1.90
C ALA A 14 -6.30 0.99 -2.75
N LEU A 15 -5.05 0.50 -2.63
CA LEU A 15 -3.90 0.98 -3.42
C LEU A 15 -4.10 0.73 -4.91
N PHE A 16 -4.65 -0.42 -5.29
CA PHE A 16 -4.91 -0.74 -6.69
C PHE A 16 -6.11 0.02 -7.27
N ASN A 17 -7.23 0.10 -6.54
CA ASN A 17 -8.44 0.71 -7.06
C ASN A 17 -8.33 2.23 -7.16
N GLU A 18 -7.85 2.90 -6.11
CA GLU A 18 -7.78 4.36 -6.03
C GLU A 18 -6.53 4.91 -6.74
N TYR A 19 -5.37 4.26 -6.60
CA TYR A 19 -4.08 4.81 -7.03
C TYR A 19 -3.41 4.03 -8.17
N LYS A 20 -3.98 2.89 -8.57
CA LYS A 20 -3.43 1.97 -9.60
C LYS A 20 -2.03 1.44 -9.24
N ILE A 21 -1.77 1.28 -7.95
CA ILE A 21 -0.51 0.73 -7.45
C ILE A 21 -0.73 -0.76 -7.21
N HIS A 22 0.00 -1.60 -7.94
CA HIS A 22 -0.01 -3.04 -7.70
C HIS A 22 0.85 -3.38 -6.48
N THR A 23 0.23 -4.03 -5.51
CA THR A 23 0.92 -4.56 -4.35
C THR A 23 0.56 -6.02 -4.15
N VAL A 24 1.22 -6.67 -3.19
CA VAL A 24 0.85 -8.03 -2.80
C VAL A 24 0.62 -8.03 -1.31
N GLY A 25 -0.63 -8.28 -0.90
CA GLY A 25 -0.95 -8.59 0.49
C GLY A 25 -0.34 -9.94 0.89
N ILE A 26 0.44 -9.96 1.98
CA ILE A 26 0.99 -11.15 2.60
C ILE A 26 0.32 -11.31 3.96
N VAL A 27 -0.38 -12.43 4.12
CA VAL A 27 -0.94 -12.88 5.39
C VAL A 27 -0.35 -14.26 5.65
N TRP A 28 0.61 -14.34 6.57
CA TRP A 28 1.28 -15.58 6.92
C TRP A 28 1.60 -15.62 8.43
N GLU A 29 1.03 -16.61 9.12
CA GLU A 29 1.06 -16.73 10.59
C GLU A 29 0.68 -15.42 11.31
N ASN A 30 1.64 -14.79 11.99
CA ASN A 30 1.49 -13.52 12.71
C ASN A 30 1.89 -12.29 11.86
N ILE A 31 2.28 -12.49 10.60
CA ILE A 31 2.71 -11.42 9.71
C ILE A 31 1.55 -11.06 8.78
N SER A 32 1.04 -9.85 8.94
CA SER A 32 -0.04 -9.29 8.14
C SER A 32 0.44 -7.96 7.56
N CYS A 33 0.94 -7.97 6.33
CA CYS A 33 1.48 -6.78 5.70
C CYS A 33 1.38 -6.80 4.17
N VAL A 34 1.54 -5.64 3.55
CA VAL A 34 1.61 -5.48 2.10
C VAL A 34 3.06 -5.32 1.66
N ARG A 35 3.46 -6.08 0.63
CA ARG A 35 4.76 -5.99 -0.05
C ARG A 35 4.66 -5.08 -1.27
N ILE A 36 5.55 -4.10 -1.33
CA ILE A 36 5.72 -3.19 -2.46
C ILE A 36 7.16 -3.36 -2.96
N THR A 37 7.32 -3.58 -4.27
CA THR A 37 8.64 -3.77 -4.88
C THR A 37 8.87 -2.69 -5.93
N PRO A 38 9.48 -1.54 -5.57
CA PRO A 38 9.88 -0.55 -6.56
C PRO A 38 11.02 -1.11 -7.42
N HIS A 39 11.05 -0.76 -8.71
CA HIS A 39 12.11 -1.14 -9.63
C HIS A 39 13.03 0.05 -9.89
N VAL A 40 14.25 -0.17 -10.38
CA VAL A 40 15.18 0.94 -10.75
C VAL A 40 14.65 1.85 -11.86
N TYR A 41 13.58 1.45 -12.55
CA TYR A 41 12.89 2.25 -13.57
C TYR A 41 11.66 3.00 -13.03
N THR A 42 11.33 2.81 -11.76
CA THR A 42 10.27 3.56 -11.09
C THR A 42 10.73 5.01 -10.94
N ARG A 43 9.94 5.96 -11.44
CA ARG A 43 10.27 7.38 -11.33
C ARG A 43 10.10 7.83 -9.88
N ILE A 44 10.86 8.84 -9.47
CA ILE A 44 10.69 9.44 -8.13
C ILE A 44 9.25 9.95 -7.92
N GLN A 45 8.62 10.48 -8.97
CA GLN A 45 7.21 10.91 -8.93
C GLN A 45 6.23 9.77 -8.61
N ASP A 46 6.52 8.55 -9.06
CA ASP A 46 5.69 7.37 -8.74
C ASP A 46 5.90 6.93 -7.28
N LEU A 47 7.11 7.15 -6.75
CA LEU A 47 7.39 6.96 -5.33
C LEU A 47 6.68 8.00 -4.47
N ASP A 48 6.67 9.27 -4.88
CA ASP A 48 5.92 10.33 -4.21
C ASP A 48 4.41 10.01 -4.21
N LYS A 49 3.89 9.47 -5.32
CA LYS A 49 2.51 9.00 -5.43
C LYS A 49 2.20 7.87 -4.44
N LEU A 50 3.14 6.95 -4.23
CA LEU A 50 3.00 5.89 -3.24
C LEU A 50 2.92 6.46 -1.82
N VAL A 51 3.81 7.39 -1.46
CA VAL A 51 3.81 8.03 -0.13
C VAL A 51 2.50 8.78 0.09
N TYR A 52 2.08 9.58 -0.89
CA TYR A 52 0.82 10.31 -0.84
C TYR A 52 -0.39 9.38 -0.67
N ALA A 53 -0.43 8.25 -1.39
CA ALA A 53 -1.49 7.26 -1.25
C ALA A 53 -1.56 6.68 0.17
N LEU A 54 -0.40 6.32 0.75
CA LEU A 54 -0.31 5.78 2.10
C LEU A 54 -0.77 6.81 3.15
N GLU A 55 -0.35 8.07 3.02
CA GLU A 55 -0.79 9.16 3.91
C GLU A 55 -2.31 9.35 3.85
N ARG A 56 -2.89 9.32 2.64
CA ARG A 56 -4.34 9.46 2.46
C ARG A 56 -5.12 8.30 3.06
N ILE A 57 -4.64 7.07 2.88
CA ILE A 57 -5.27 5.87 3.45
C ILE A 57 -5.18 5.90 4.97
N ALA A 58 -4.03 6.29 5.54
CA ALA A 58 -3.87 6.46 6.98
C ALA A 58 -4.76 7.58 7.56
N ALA A 59 -4.86 8.72 6.86
CA ALA A 59 -5.64 9.88 7.31
C ALA A 59 -7.16 9.70 7.16
N LYS A 60 -7.64 8.85 6.24
CA LYS A 60 -9.06 8.51 6.08
C LYS A 60 -9.66 7.84 7.34
N LYS A 61 -8.83 7.35 8.26
CA LYS A 61 -9.24 6.64 9.47
C LYS A 61 -9.30 7.55 10.70
N LYS A 62 -9.88 8.75 10.54
CA LYS A 62 -10.19 9.68 11.63
C LYS A 62 -11.69 9.70 11.91
#